data_AF-A0A820YNW7-F1
#
_entry.id   AF-A0A820YNW7-F1
#
_cell.length_a   1.000
_cell.length_b   1.000
_cell.length_c   1.000
_cell.angle_alpha   90.00
_cell.angle_beta   90.00
_cell.angle_gamma   90.00
#
_symmetry.space_group_name_H-M   'P 1'
#
loop_
_entity.id
_entity.type
_entity.pdbx_description
1 polymer ?
#
loop_
_entity_poly.entity_id
_entity_poly.type
_entity_poly.pdbx_seq_one_letter_code
_entity_poly.pdbx_strand_id
1 'polypeptide(L)'
;NGIINLNPTIIGLNEVTITALQRLKECSFIRENYFITDIFDENNNDNTNPLFPHGCVILSKLPLIEVFAISVTGRKREAIVGKVQLGSTIETCIYICAHHATPYKKVQNTQLRAQQIRDVIDILEPLNHPFIIMGDLNLYYEFEDAIVIDNKLIDAWAQTHFSDKYPFNDKSIGYTFDALKNTLIPYYIPGACRQMRLDRILFSHGFPAFAITPCNMWANEPIKADNYLFPSDHFGLFIDFVLEKTDNNEQSETTMMSLSKPDPSAEEILRHNAQNNNDQRPYRLGLIRTTKALTSHVFWLGAVALGLK
;
A
#
# COMPACT_ATOMS: atom_id res chain seq x y z
N ASN A 1 -3.86 18.57 -3.43
CA ASN A 1 -4.59 17.31 -3.74
C ASN A 1 -4.80 16.49 -2.47
N GLY A 2 -5.77 16.89 -1.63
CA GLY A 2 -6.10 16.16 -0.41
C GLY A 2 -7.04 14.98 -0.66
N ILE A 3 -7.31 14.18 0.39
CA ILE A 3 -8.17 12.99 0.30
C ILE A 3 -9.61 13.31 -0.10
N ILE A 4 -10.06 14.53 0.20
CA ILE A 4 -11.38 15.07 -0.19
C ILE A 4 -11.53 15.09 -1.72
N ASN A 5 -10.47 15.47 -2.44
CA ASN A 5 -10.51 15.53 -3.91
C ASN A 5 -10.41 14.14 -4.54
N LEU A 6 -9.66 13.23 -3.91
CA LEU A 6 -9.57 11.83 -4.35
C LEU A 6 -10.89 11.09 -4.13
N ASN A 7 -11.60 11.43 -3.04
CA ASN A 7 -12.92 10.93 -2.69
C ASN A 7 -13.06 9.38 -2.73
N PRO A 8 -12.07 8.61 -2.26
CA PRO A 8 -12.01 7.16 -2.48
C PRO A 8 -13.17 6.42 -1.81
N THR A 9 -13.61 5.30 -2.37
CA THR A 9 -14.65 4.45 -1.76
C THR A 9 -14.14 3.74 -0.52
N ILE A 10 -12.90 3.25 -0.56
CA ILE A 10 -12.25 2.49 0.51
C ILE A 10 -10.83 3.02 0.68
N ILE A 11 -10.37 3.16 1.91
CA ILE A 11 -9.04 3.64 2.27
C ILE A 11 -8.42 2.64 3.25
N GLY A 12 -7.21 2.17 2.96
CA GLY A 12 -6.36 1.46 3.92
C GLY A 12 -5.31 2.43 4.45
N LEU A 13 -5.19 2.54 5.77
CA LEU A 13 -4.16 3.32 6.43
C LEU A 13 -3.28 2.41 7.29
N ASN A 14 -1.98 2.64 7.25
CA ASN A 14 -1.00 2.02 8.14
C ASN A 14 -0.46 3.05 9.13
N GLU A 15 0.24 2.55 10.16
CA GLU A 15 0.84 3.37 11.23
C GLU A 15 -0.12 4.36 11.90
N VAL A 16 -1.41 4.01 11.97
CA VAL A 16 -2.41 4.83 12.61
C VAL A 16 -2.23 4.74 14.13
N THR A 17 -1.87 5.87 14.74
CA THR A 17 -1.82 6.03 16.20
C THR A 17 -3.21 6.34 16.75
N ILE A 18 -3.41 6.16 18.06
CA ILE A 18 -4.65 6.54 18.75
C ILE A 18 -5.02 8.01 18.48
N THR A 19 -4.04 8.92 18.57
CA THR A 19 -4.24 10.35 18.29
C THR A 19 -4.64 10.60 16.83
N ALA A 20 -4.02 9.91 15.88
CA ALA A 20 -4.38 10.03 14.47
C ALA A 20 -5.81 9.54 14.22
N LEU A 21 -6.19 8.40 14.81
CA LEU A 21 -7.54 7.87 14.70
C LEU A 21 -8.60 8.79 15.31
N GLN A 22 -8.32 9.37 16.48
CA GLN A 22 -9.22 10.37 17.08
C GLN A 22 -9.42 11.57 16.14
N ARG A 23 -8.33 12.09 15.55
CA ARG A 23 -8.43 13.19 14.56
C ARG A 23 -9.22 12.81 13.31
N LEU A 24 -9.08 11.56 12.84
CA LEU A 24 -9.90 11.06 11.73
C LEU A 24 -11.38 11.05 12.10
N LYS A 25 -11.75 10.60 13.30
CA LYS A 25 -13.14 10.59 13.80
C LYS A 25 -13.72 11.99 14.01
N GLU A 26 -12.88 12.97 14.36
CA GLU A 26 -13.29 14.37 14.55
C GLU A 26 -13.43 15.13 13.21
N CYS A 27 -12.75 14.67 12.16
CA CYS A 27 -12.83 15.26 10.82
C CYS A 27 -14.23 15.07 10.22
N SER A 28 -14.95 16.18 9.96
CA SER A 28 -16.33 16.14 9.43
C SER A 28 -16.44 15.34 8.13
N PHE A 29 -15.50 15.53 7.19
CA PHE A 29 -15.49 14.79 5.93
C PHE A 29 -15.42 13.28 6.15
N ILE A 30 -14.58 12.81 7.07
CA ILE A 30 -14.47 11.38 7.36
C ILE A 30 -15.71 10.90 8.10
N ARG A 31 -16.08 11.56 9.21
CA ARG A 31 -17.19 11.18 10.08
C ARG A 31 -18.54 11.08 9.33
N GLU A 32 -18.77 11.95 8.36
CA GLU A 32 -20.03 12.01 7.63
C GLU A 32 -20.10 11.06 6.44
N ASN A 33 -18.96 10.54 5.96
CA ASN A 33 -18.90 9.77 4.72
C ASN A 33 -18.33 8.36 4.87
N TYR A 34 -17.66 8.02 5.99
CA TYR A 34 -16.96 6.74 6.13
C TYR A 34 -17.31 6.01 7.43
N PHE A 35 -17.53 4.71 7.30
CA PHE A 35 -17.37 3.74 8.37
C PHE A 35 -15.88 3.51 8.61
N ILE A 36 -15.49 3.26 9.87
CA ILE A 36 -14.10 3.04 10.27
C ILE A 36 -14.00 1.69 10.98
N THR A 37 -13.01 0.85 10.62
CA THR A 37 -12.69 -0.36 11.38
C THR A 37 -12.05 0.03 12.70
N ASP A 38 -12.89 0.28 13.68
CA ASP A 38 -12.51 0.72 15.00
C ASP A 38 -12.60 -0.48 15.94
N ILE A 39 -11.56 -1.33 15.96
CA ILE A 39 -11.53 -2.47 16.89
C ILE A 39 -11.04 -1.95 18.25
N PHE A 40 -11.87 -1.17 18.93
CA PHE A 40 -11.70 -0.91 20.35
C PHE A 40 -12.62 -1.83 21.13
N ASP A 41 -12.03 -2.80 21.80
CA ASP A 41 -12.70 -3.39 22.95
C ASP A 41 -12.55 -2.41 24.11
N GLU A 42 -13.54 -1.53 24.30
CA GLU A 42 -13.57 -0.53 25.37
C GLU A 42 -13.46 -1.16 26.77
N ASN A 43 -13.65 -2.48 26.88
CA ASN A 43 -13.57 -3.21 28.15
C ASN A 43 -12.20 -3.87 28.41
N ASN A 44 -11.28 -3.86 27.45
CA ASN A 44 -9.98 -4.49 27.62
C ASN A 44 -8.94 -3.49 28.14
N ASN A 45 -8.76 -3.49 29.47
CA ASN A 45 -7.67 -2.81 30.19
C ASN A 45 -6.28 -3.42 29.90
N ASP A 46 -6.19 -4.38 28.99
CA ASP A 46 -4.94 -5.04 28.65
C ASP A 46 -4.15 -4.27 27.61
N ASN A 47 -2.82 -4.41 27.67
CA ASN A 47 -1.84 -3.92 26.69
C ASN A 47 -1.97 -4.59 25.30
N THR A 48 -3.20 -4.95 24.89
CA THR A 48 -3.59 -5.64 23.67
C THR A 48 -4.29 -4.72 22.67
N ASN A 49 -4.26 -3.40 22.90
CA ASN A 49 -4.79 -2.43 21.93
C ASN A 49 -4.15 -2.67 20.55
N PRO A 50 -4.95 -2.99 19.51
CA PRO A 50 -4.44 -3.34 18.17
C PRO A 50 -3.71 -2.16 17.50
N LEU A 51 -3.85 -0.96 18.05
CA LEU A 51 -3.15 0.25 17.61
C LEU A 51 -1.91 0.58 18.44
N PHE A 52 -1.35 -0.33 19.27
CA PHE A 52 -0.20 0.00 20.10
C PHE A 52 1.15 -0.42 19.49
N PRO A 53 2.11 0.52 19.28
CA PRO A 53 1.99 1.98 19.37
C PRO A 53 1.29 2.60 18.14
N HIS A 54 1.08 1.82 17.09
CA HIS A 54 0.28 2.15 15.91
C HIS A 54 -0.26 0.86 15.26
N GLY A 55 -1.30 0.96 14.45
CA GLY A 55 -1.87 -0.19 13.72
C GLY A 55 -2.42 0.17 12.34
N CYS A 56 -3.22 -0.73 11.77
CA CYS A 56 -3.89 -0.51 10.50
C CYS A 56 -5.35 -0.12 10.72
N VAL A 57 -5.92 0.69 9.82
CA VAL A 57 -7.34 1.06 9.84
C VAL A 57 -7.86 1.04 8.41
N ILE A 58 -9.08 0.53 8.22
CA ILE A 58 -9.84 0.66 6.99
C ILE A 58 -10.95 1.70 7.20
N LEU A 59 -11.08 2.61 6.24
CA LEU A 59 -12.22 3.51 6.12
C LEU A 59 -13.00 3.14 4.87
N SER A 60 -14.32 3.02 4.97
CA SER A 60 -15.16 2.62 3.85
C SER A 60 -16.42 3.48 3.78
N LYS A 61 -16.77 3.97 2.60
CA LYS A 61 -18.10 4.58 2.37
C LYS A 61 -19.22 3.54 2.32
N LEU A 62 -18.84 2.28 2.07
CA LEU A 62 -19.75 1.15 2.09
C LEU A 62 -19.83 0.58 3.51
N PRO A 63 -21.02 0.17 3.98
CA PRO A 63 -21.14 -0.50 5.28
C PRO A 63 -20.21 -1.71 5.38
N LEU A 64 -19.52 -1.81 6.51
CA LEU A 64 -18.70 -2.97 6.85
C LEU A 64 -19.61 -4.06 7.39
N ILE A 65 -19.73 -5.18 6.67
CA ILE A 65 -20.60 -6.31 7.02
C ILE A 65 -19.96 -7.14 8.14
N GLU A 66 -18.65 -7.35 8.04
CA GLU A 66 -17.83 -8.08 8.99
C GLU A 66 -16.50 -7.36 9.16
N VAL A 67 -15.95 -7.35 10.37
CA VAL A 67 -14.63 -6.80 10.68
C VAL A 67 -13.92 -7.74 11.63
N PHE A 68 -12.67 -8.08 11.32
CA PHE A 68 -11.83 -8.89 12.19
C PHE A 68 -10.35 -8.58 11.98
N ALA A 69 -9.53 -8.97 12.96
CA ALA A 69 -8.09 -8.89 12.90
C ALA A 69 -7.50 -10.29 12.63
N ILE A 70 -6.50 -10.37 11.76
CA ILE A 70 -5.67 -11.56 11.55
C ILE A 70 -4.35 -11.34 12.28
N SER A 71 -4.08 -12.14 13.31
CA SER A 71 -2.76 -12.24 13.91
C SER A 71 -1.80 -12.89 12.91
N VAL A 72 -0.75 -12.17 12.51
CA VAL A 72 0.28 -12.70 11.61
C VAL A 72 1.55 -13.08 12.37
N THR A 73 2.36 -13.95 11.78
CA THR A 73 3.63 -14.40 12.34
C THR A 73 4.55 -13.21 12.62
N GLY A 74 5.23 -13.23 13.77
CA GLY A 74 6.23 -12.25 14.15
C GLY A 74 5.80 -11.35 15.30
N ARG A 75 6.26 -10.09 15.30
CA ARG A 75 5.87 -9.10 16.31
C ARG A 75 4.35 -8.95 16.30
N LYS A 76 3.74 -8.63 17.46
CA LYS A 76 2.31 -8.29 17.67
C LYS A 76 1.77 -7.31 16.61
N ARG A 77 1.52 -7.80 15.41
CA ARG A 77 1.07 -7.07 14.24
C ARG A 77 -0.14 -7.81 13.75
N GLU A 78 -1.15 -7.03 13.40
CA GLU A 78 -2.41 -7.56 12.92
C GLU A 78 -2.69 -6.98 11.55
N ALA A 79 -3.22 -7.82 10.66
CA ALA A 79 -3.87 -7.36 9.46
C ALA A 79 -5.34 -7.10 9.78
N ILE A 80 -5.85 -5.94 9.43
CA ILE A 80 -7.25 -5.58 9.68
C ILE A 80 -8.06 -5.90 8.44
N VAL A 81 -9.12 -6.68 8.60
CA VAL A 81 -9.97 -7.13 7.51
C VAL A 81 -11.38 -6.56 7.68
N GLY A 82 -11.92 -5.99 6.60
CA GLY A 82 -13.31 -5.57 6.51
C GLY A 82 -13.98 -6.22 5.29
N LYS A 83 -15.17 -6.78 5.49
CA LYS A 83 -16.02 -7.29 4.39
C LYS A 83 -16.96 -6.19 3.92
N VAL A 84 -17.00 -5.94 2.62
CA VAL A 84 -17.90 -4.97 2.00
C VAL A 84 -18.60 -5.59 0.79
N GLN A 85 -19.77 -5.07 0.46
CA GLN A 85 -20.50 -5.42 -0.76
C GLN A 85 -20.34 -4.31 -1.78
N LEU A 86 -19.70 -4.60 -2.92
CA LEU A 86 -19.41 -3.60 -3.95
C LEU A 86 -20.59 -3.34 -4.91
N GLY A 87 -21.50 -4.29 -5.07
CA GLY A 87 -22.70 -4.21 -5.91
C GLY A 87 -24.00 -4.44 -5.14
N SER A 88 -25.07 -4.83 -5.84
CA SER A 88 -26.39 -5.04 -5.23
C SER A 88 -26.63 -6.48 -4.74
N THR A 89 -25.77 -7.44 -5.11
CA THR A 89 -25.93 -8.85 -4.75
C THR A 89 -24.84 -9.31 -3.76
N ILE A 90 -25.16 -10.30 -2.92
CA ILE A 90 -24.20 -10.85 -1.94
C ILE A 90 -22.97 -11.49 -2.60
N GLU A 91 -23.11 -11.91 -3.86
CA GLU A 91 -22.03 -12.45 -4.70
C GLU A 91 -20.97 -11.40 -5.04
N THR A 92 -21.25 -10.11 -4.82
CA THR A 92 -20.30 -9.00 -4.96
C THR A 92 -19.60 -8.62 -3.65
N CYS A 93 -19.70 -9.47 -2.62
CA CYS A 93 -18.94 -9.30 -1.40
C CYS A 93 -17.46 -9.55 -1.63
N ILE A 94 -16.63 -8.67 -1.09
CA ILE A 94 -15.17 -8.83 -1.08
C ILE A 94 -14.62 -8.58 0.31
N TYR A 95 -13.46 -9.16 0.61
CA TYR A 95 -12.67 -8.81 1.78
C TYR A 95 -11.60 -7.78 1.43
N ILE A 96 -11.49 -6.74 2.24
CA ILE A 96 -10.43 -5.74 2.17
C ILE A 96 -9.53 -5.94 3.38
N CYS A 97 -8.24 -6.12 3.14
CA CYS A 97 -7.24 -6.32 4.17
C CYS A 97 -6.23 -5.16 4.15
N ALA A 98 -6.18 -4.37 5.23
CA ALA A 98 -5.11 -3.42 5.47
C ALA A 98 -4.00 -4.10 6.28
N HIS A 99 -2.79 -4.17 5.72
CA HIS A 99 -1.66 -4.83 6.36
C HIS A 99 -0.40 -3.96 6.34
N HIS A 100 0.36 -4.00 7.44
CA HIS A 100 1.67 -3.38 7.56
C HIS A 100 2.68 -4.48 7.92
N ALA A 101 3.40 -4.99 6.93
CA ALA A 101 4.32 -6.11 7.12
C ALA A 101 5.59 -5.69 7.88
N THR A 102 6.38 -6.66 8.34
CA THR A 102 7.56 -6.39 9.17
C THR A 102 8.56 -5.45 8.50
N PRO A 103 8.93 -4.33 9.15
CA PRO A 103 9.80 -3.33 8.56
C PRO A 103 11.28 -3.76 8.61
N TYR A 104 12.12 -2.89 8.06
CA TYR A 104 13.58 -3.02 7.97
C TYR A 104 14.07 -4.05 6.95
N LYS A 105 15.09 -3.61 6.23
CA LYS A 105 15.84 -4.39 5.24
C LYS A 105 16.81 -5.36 5.93
N LYS A 106 16.31 -6.52 6.36
CA LYS A 106 17.11 -7.65 6.88
C LYS A 106 16.66 -8.95 6.22
N VAL A 107 17.58 -9.84 5.89
CA VAL A 107 17.29 -11.12 5.22
C VAL A 107 16.26 -11.95 6.00
N GLN A 108 16.40 -12.04 7.33
CA GLN A 108 15.43 -12.72 8.19
C GLN A 108 14.01 -12.11 8.12
N ASN A 109 13.92 -10.79 7.90
CA ASN A 109 12.63 -10.10 7.81
C ASN A 109 11.96 -10.35 6.45
N THR A 110 12.72 -10.64 5.40
CA THR A 110 12.18 -11.05 4.09
C THR A 110 11.34 -12.32 4.22
N GLN A 111 11.87 -13.35 4.87
CA GLN A 111 11.14 -14.59 5.13
C GLN A 111 9.92 -14.34 6.01
N LEU A 112 10.04 -13.47 7.01
CA LEU A 112 8.94 -13.12 7.89
C LEU A 112 7.81 -12.41 7.14
N ARG A 113 8.10 -11.44 6.26
CA ARG A 113 7.07 -10.78 5.43
C ARG A 113 6.37 -11.76 4.50
N ALA A 114 7.13 -12.66 3.87
CA ALA A 114 6.55 -13.72 3.04
C ALA A 114 5.61 -14.63 3.85
N GLN A 115 5.95 -14.92 5.11
CA GLN A 115 5.08 -15.68 6.02
C GLN A 115 3.84 -14.86 6.42
N GLN A 116 4.00 -13.59 6.77
CA GLN A 116 2.89 -12.72 7.17
C GLN A 116 1.83 -12.58 6.07
N ILE A 117 2.25 -12.42 4.82
CA ILE A 117 1.32 -12.38 3.68
C ILE A 117 0.63 -13.74 3.50
N ARG A 118 1.35 -14.86 3.66
CA ARG A 118 0.76 -16.21 3.65
C ARG A 118 -0.26 -16.40 4.76
N ASP A 119 0.03 -15.96 5.98
CA ASP A 119 -0.90 -16.07 7.11
C ASP A 119 -2.23 -15.35 6.84
N VAL A 120 -2.18 -14.19 6.15
CA VAL A 120 -3.40 -13.49 5.71
C VAL A 120 -4.18 -14.31 4.69
N ILE A 121 -3.49 -14.89 3.71
CA ILE A 121 -4.11 -15.66 2.61
C ILE A 121 -4.69 -16.97 3.12
N ASP A 122 -3.99 -17.67 4.01
CA ASP A 122 -4.44 -18.92 4.63
C ASP A 122 -5.78 -18.75 5.38
N ILE A 123 -6.09 -17.53 5.83
CA ILE A 123 -7.38 -17.18 6.43
C ILE A 123 -8.42 -16.73 5.39
N LEU A 124 -8.02 -15.93 4.40
CA LEU A 124 -8.98 -15.33 3.44
C LEU A 124 -9.40 -16.29 2.32
N GLU A 125 -8.49 -17.13 1.81
CA GLU A 125 -8.76 -18.05 0.70
C GLU A 125 -9.88 -19.07 1.03
N PRO A 126 -9.92 -19.71 2.22
CA PRO A 126 -11.01 -20.62 2.59
C PRO A 126 -12.38 -19.95 2.69
N LEU A 127 -12.45 -18.62 2.79
CA LEU A 127 -13.72 -17.89 2.82
C LEU A 127 -14.40 -17.84 1.45
N ASN A 128 -13.71 -18.26 0.37
CA ASN A 128 -14.25 -18.38 -0.98
C ASN A 128 -14.92 -17.07 -1.49
N HIS A 129 -14.32 -15.93 -1.16
CA HIS A 129 -14.68 -14.61 -1.66
C HIS A 129 -13.44 -13.90 -2.21
N PRO A 130 -13.58 -13.04 -3.24
CA PRO A 130 -12.47 -12.22 -3.71
C PRO A 130 -11.95 -11.32 -2.59
N PHE A 131 -10.65 -11.04 -2.59
CA PHE A 131 -10.04 -10.18 -1.59
C PHE A 131 -8.96 -9.26 -2.14
N ILE A 132 -8.73 -8.17 -1.42
CA ILE A 132 -7.67 -7.19 -1.68
C ILE A 132 -6.79 -7.12 -0.43
N ILE A 133 -5.47 -7.22 -0.59
CA ILE A 133 -4.49 -6.91 0.45
C ILE A 133 -3.80 -5.60 0.06
N MET A 134 -3.85 -4.59 0.92
CA MET A 134 -3.22 -3.29 0.66
C MET A 134 -2.51 -2.73 1.88
N GLY A 135 -1.49 -1.90 1.61
CA GLY A 135 -0.75 -1.16 2.63
C GLY A 135 0.76 -1.23 2.42
N ASP A 136 1.52 -0.81 3.43
CA ASP A 136 2.97 -0.94 3.49
C ASP A 136 3.38 -2.41 3.73
N LEU A 137 3.57 -3.13 2.64
CA LEU A 137 4.02 -4.52 2.68
C LEU A 137 5.53 -4.65 2.86
N ASN A 138 6.26 -3.54 2.95
CA ASN A 138 7.68 -3.50 3.25
C ASN A 138 8.54 -4.43 2.37
N LEU A 139 8.17 -4.61 1.09
CA LEU A 139 8.95 -5.43 0.15
C LEU A 139 10.19 -4.63 -0.31
N TYR A 140 11.32 -4.84 0.36
CA TYR A 140 12.55 -4.06 0.22
C TYR A 140 13.41 -4.48 -0.97
N TYR A 141 13.31 -5.74 -1.38
CA TYR A 141 14.11 -6.30 -2.47
C TYR A 141 13.22 -6.70 -3.64
N GLU A 142 13.74 -6.55 -4.86
CA GLU A 142 13.03 -6.95 -6.08
C GLU A 142 12.66 -8.44 -6.06
N PHE A 143 13.54 -9.31 -5.53
CA PHE A 143 13.24 -10.74 -5.42
C PHE A 143 12.05 -11.07 -4.49
N GLU A 144 11.60 -10.12 -3.66
CA GLU A 144 10.39 -10.30 -2.85
C GLU A 144 9.10 -10.24 -3.68
N ASP A 145 9.19 -9.85 -4.97
CA ASP A 145 8.08 -10.03 -5.92
C ASP A 145 7.72 -11.53 -6.09
N ALA A 146 8.61 -12.46 -5.69
CA ALA A 146 8.28 -13.88 -5.54
C ALA A 146 7.06 -14.11 -4.63
N ILE A 147 6.87 -13.28 -3.60
CA ILE A 147 5.73 -13.40 -2.68
C ILE A 147 4.41 -13.18 -3.43
N VAL A 148 4.37 -12.28 -4.41
CA VAL A 148 3.17 -12.05 -5.23
C VAL A 148 2.89 -13.28 -6.09
N ILE A 149 3.91 -13.81 -6.76
CA ILE A 149 3.80 -14.95 -7.68
C ILE A 149 3.44 -16.25 -6.96
N ASP A 150 4.16 -16.57 -5.88
CA ASP A 150 4.00 -17.82 -5.12
C ASP A 150 2.60 -17.93 -4.48
N ASN A 151 1.98 -16.79 -4.19
CA ASN A 151 0.64 -16.71 -3.62
C ASN A 151 -0.46 -16.39 -4.65
N LYS A 152 -0.16 -16.43 -5.94
CA LYS A 152 -1.11 -16.17 -7.04
C LYS A 152 -1.83 -14.82 -6.89
N LEU A 153 -1.15 -13.82 -6.38
CA LEU A 153 -1.70 -12.47 -6.25
C LEU A 153 -1.44 -11.66 -7.52
N ILE A 154 -2.26 -10.63 -7.73
CA ILE A 154 -2.11 -9.68 -8.83
C ILE A 154 -1.71 -8.33 -8.23
N ASP A 155 -0.48 -7.90 -8.52
CA ASP A 155 0.02 -6.60 -8.09
C ASP A 155 -0.53 -5.50 -8.98
N ALA A 156 -1.37 -4.63 -8.41
CA ALA A 156 -2.06 -3.57 -9.13
C ALA A 156 -1.11 -2.68 -9.93
N TRP A 157 0.04 -2.30 -9.35
CA TRP A 157 0.99 -1.43 -10.01
C TRP A 157 1.68 -2.15 -11.18
N ALA A 158 2.19 -3.37 -10.93
CA ALA A 158 2.83 -4.14 -12.00
C ALA A 158 1.85 -4.41 -13.15
N GLN A 159 0.62 -4.81 -12.82
CA GLN A 159 -0.46 -5.07 -13.77
C GLN A 159 -0.77 -3.86 -14.65
N THR A 160 -0.71 -2.64 -14.09
CA THR A 160 -1.10 -1.42 -14.80
C THR A 160 0.05 -0.60 -15.40
N HIS A 161 1.31 -0.95 -15.15
CA HIS A 161 2.47 -0.20 -15.67
C HIS A 161 3.42 -1.04 -16.50
N PHE A 162 3.42 -2.37 -16.30
CA PHE A 162 4.30 -3.29 -17.02
C PHE A 162 3.58 -4.12 -18.09
N SER A 163 2.26 -3.96 -18.25
CA SER A 163 1.55 -4.53 -19.40
C SER A 163 2.07 -3.94 -20.71
N ASP A 164 1.78 -4.60 -21.82
CA ASP A 164 2.03 -4.09 -23.18
C ASP A 164 0.82 -3.34 -23.76
N LYS A 165 -0.30 -3.28 -23.03
CA LYS A 165 -1.50 -2.56 -23.42
C LYS A 165 -1.39 -1.07 -23.08
N TYR A 166 -1.73 -0.19 -24.02
CA TYR A 166 -1.90 1.24 -23.73
C TYR A 166 -3.24 1.48 -23.00
N PRO A 167 -3.33 2.37 -21.99
CA PRO A 167 -2.28 3.23 -21.41
C PRO A 167 -1.49 2.57 -20.26
N PHE A 168 -1.57 1.26 -20.10
CA PHE A 168 -1.03 0.48 -18.98
C PHE A 168 0.44 0.02 -19.16
N ASN A 169 1.24 0.77 -19.91
CA ASN A 169 2.55 0.33 -20.40
C ASN A 169 3.66 1.38 -20.27
N ASP A 170 3.56 2.32 -19.34
CA ASP A 170 4.56 3.38 -19.15
C ASP A 170 5.89 2.90 -18.54
N LYS A 171 5.95 1.62 -18.12
CA LYS A 171 7.08 0.95 -17.48
C LYS A 171 7.64 1.67 -16.25
N SER A 172 6.80 2.46 -15.57
CA SER A 172 7.20 3.18 -14.36
C SER A 172 7.30 2.25 -13.16
N ILE A 173 8.34 2.44 -12.32
CA ILE A 173 8.59 1.56 -11.18
C ILE A 173 7.65 1.83 -10.00
N GLY A 174 7.20 3.07 -9.81
CA GLY A 174 6.21 3.39 -8.75
C GLY A 174 6.75 3.47 -7.34
N TYR A 175 7.88 4.14 -7.11
CA TYR A 175 8.46 4.28 -5.77
C TYR A 175 7.51 5.01 -4.81
N THR A 176 6.97 4.29 -3.83
CA THR A 176 6.08 4.83 -2.79
C THR A 176 6.87 5.43 -1.62
N PHE A 177 8.10 4.96 -1.40
CA PHE A 177 9.07 5.60 -0.51
C PHE A 177 10.21 6.17 -1.36
N ASP A 178 10.21 7.47 -1.65
CA ASP A 178 11.19 8.08 -2.54
C ASP A 178 11.95 9.22 -1.84
N ALA A 179 13.13 8.92 -1.29
CA ALA A 179 13.94 9.92 -0.59
C ALA A 179 14.55 10.99 -1.52
N LEU A 180 14.46 10.82 -2.84
CA LEU A 180 14.90 11.83 -3.80
C LEU A 180 13.79 12.85 -4.10
N LYS A 181 12.53 12.44 -4.00
CA LYS A 181 11.37 13.32 -4.18
C LYS A 181 10.84 13.87 -2.85
N ASN A 182 10.68 13.00 -1.87
CA ASN A 182 10.07 13.31 -0.57
C ASN A 182 11.13 13.87 0.40
N THR A 183 11.07 15.17 0.64
CA THR A 183 12.01 15.90 1.50
C THR A 183 11.84 15.59 2.99
N LEU A 184 10.74 14.94 3.39
CA LEU A 184 10.55 14.48 4.78
C LEU A 184 11.49 13.33 5.14
N ILE A 185 11.78 12.41 4.22
CA ILE A 185 12.67 11.27 4.50
C ILE A 185 14.08 11.71 4.92
N PRO A 186 14.81 12.53 4.14
CA PRO A 186 16.16 12.97 4.52
C PRO A 186 16.18 13.91 5.73
N TYR A 187 15.02 14.41 6.17
CA TYR A 187 14.91 15.21 7.39
C TYR A 187 15.16 14.35 8.65
N TYR A 188 14.54 13.16 8.74
CA TYR A 188 14.70 12.27 9.89
C TYR A 188 15.65 11.07 9.63
N ILE A 189 16.01 10.81 8.38
CA ILE A 189 17.08 9.87 7.99
C ILE A 189 18.14 10.62 7.17
N PRO A 190 19.08 11.35 7.81
CA PRO A 190 20.07 12.14 7.10
C PRO A 190 20.85 11.32 6.06
N GLY A 191 20.95 11.86 4.84
CA GLY A 191 21.66 11.20 3.74
C GLY A 191 20.89 10.09 3.01
N ALA A 192 19.63 9.83 3.38
CA ALA A 192 18.80 8.85 2.69
C ALA A 192 18.62 9.21 1.20
N CYS A 193 18.87 8.24 0.33
CA CYS A 193 18.67 8.35 -1.11
C CYS A 193 17.93 7.13 -1.69
N ARG A 194 17.32 6.32 -0.81
CA ARG A 194 16.58 5.11 -1.18
C ARG A 194 15.29 5.50 -1.88
N GLN A 195 14.96 4.78 -2.94
CA GLN A 195 13.66 4.81 -3.59
C GLN A 195 13.12 3.40 -3.51
N MET A 196 11.92 3.12 -3.03
CA MET A 196 11.44 1.76 -2.81
C MET A 196 9.94 1.69 -3.10
N ARG A 197 9.51 0.55 -3.61
CA ARG A 197 8.09 0.21 -3.81
C ARG A 197 7.67 -0.56 -2.56
N LEU A 198 7.39 0.11 -1.45
CA LEU A 198 7.07 -0.56 -0.18
C LEU A 198 5.58 -0.88 -0.07
N ASP A 199 4.77 0.06 -0.54
CA ASP A 199 3.31 -0.04 -0.53
C ASP A 199 2.82 -0.78 -1.79
N ARG A 200 1.78 -1.58 -1.60
CA ARG A 200 1.20 -2.44 -2.65
C ARG A 200 -0.32 -2.47 -2.51
N ILE A 201 -1.00 -2.68 -3.63
CA ILE A 201 -2.38 -3.13 -3.68
C ILE A 201 -2.36 -4.46 -4.43
N LEU A 202 -2.73 -5.55 -3.75
CA LEU A 202 -2.69 -6.90 -4.27
C LEU A 202 -4.10 -7.47 -4.34
N PHE A 203 -4.51 -7.94 -5.51
CA PHE A 203 -5.79 -8.60 -5.72
C PHE A 203 -5.61 -10.12 -5.67
N SER A 204 -6.59 -10.83 -5.13
CA SER A 204 -6.66 -12.29 -5.21
C SER A 204 -6.76 -12.75 -6.68
N HIS A 205 -6.26 -13.94 -6.99
CA HIS A 205 -6.54 -14.56 -8.30
C HIS A 205 -8.06 -14.66 -8.54
N GLY A 206 -8.51 -14.43 -9.77
CA GLY A 206 -9.92 -14.47 -10.14
C GLY A 206 -10.74 -13.28 -9.64
N PHE A 207 -10.12 -12.20 -9.14
CA PHE A 207 -10.85 -11.01 -8.70
C PHE A 207 -11.68 -10.42 -9.87
N PRO A 208 -13.02 -10.32 -9.75
CA PRO A 208 -13.92 -10.08 -10.88
C PRO A 208 -14.03 -8.58 -11.20
N ALA A 209 -12.91 -7.94 -11.56
CA ALA A 209 -12.87 -6.52 -11.85
C ALA A 209 -11.88 -6.15 -12.95
N PHE A 210 -12.06 -4.93 -13.45
CA PHE A 210 -11.17 -4.29 -14.40
C PHE A 210 -10.75 -2.91 -13.89
N ALA A 211 -9.46 -2.63 -13.92
CA ALA A 211 -8.95 -1.30 -13.69
C ALA A 211 -9.28 -0.39 -14.89
N ILE A 212 -9.83 0.79 -14.58
CA ILE A 212 -10.29 1.77 -15.58
C ILE A 212 -9.13 2.67 -16.00
N THR A 213 -8.21 2.94 -15.08
CA THR A 213 -7.00 3.72 -15.27
C THR A 213 -5.82 3.00 -14.61
N PRO A 214 -4.58 3.35 -14.96
CA PRO A 214 -3.43 2.83 -14.22
C PRO A 214 -3.54 3.09 -12.72
N CYS A 215 -2.92 2.25 -11.90
CA CYS A 215 -2.71 2.52 -10.49
C CYS A 215 -1.93 3.84 -10.37
N ASN A 216 -2.36 4.76 -9.53
CA ASN A 216 -1.76 6.09 -9.46
C ASN A 216 -1.22 6.37 -8.07
N MET A 217 -0.22 7.23 -8.03
CA MET A 217 0.36 7.71 -6.79
C MET A 217 -0.38 8.94 -6.29
N TRP A 218 -0.65 8.99 -4.99
CA TRP A 218 -1.36 10.08 -4.31
C TRP A 218 -0.51 10.64 -3.17
N ALA A 219 -0.85 11.86 -2.72
CA ALA A 219 -0.14 12.56 -1.64
C ALA A 219 1.37 12.71 -1.90
N ASN A 220 1.77 12.74 -3.17
CA ASN A 220 3.17 12.77 -3.62
C ASN A 220 3.69 14.18 -3.92
N GLU A 221 3.04 15.19 -3.34
CA GLU A 221 3.43 16.60 -3.42
C GLU A 221 3.44 17.21 -2.01
N PRO A 222 4.28 18.23 -1.73
CA PRO A 222 4.32 18.90 -0.43
C PRO A 222 2.97 19.54 -0.04
N ILE A 223 2.68 19.59 1.27
CA ILE A 223 1.46 20.19 1.84
C ILE A 223 1.43 21.72 1.62
N LYS A 224 2.59 22.37 1.59
CA LYS A 224 2.75 23.82 1.46
C LYS A 224 3.78 24.16 0.40
N ALA A 225 3.64 25.36 -0.18
CA ALA A 225 4.53 25.89 -1.21
C ALA A 225 5.97 26.16 -0.72
N ASP A 226 6.22 26.15 0.59
CA ASP A 226 7.56 26.22 1.17
C ASP A 226 8.33 24.88 1.05
N ASN A 227 7.73 23.85 0.46
CA ASN A 227 8.35 22.69 -0.20
C ASN A 227 9.10 21.67 0.68
N TYR A 228 8.86 21.62 1.99
CA TYR A 228 9.55 20.65 2.87
C TYR A 228 8.67 19.58 3.49
N LEU A 229 7.40 19.86 3.73
CA LEU A 229 6.56 18.93 4.48
C LEU A 229 5.64 18.16 3.54
N PHE A 230 5.90 16.87 3.38
CA PHE A 230 4.98 15.93 2.76
C PHE A 230 3.97 15.38 3.79
N PRO A 231 2.79 14.88 3.37
CA PRO A 231 1.81 14.28 4.29
C PRO A 231 2.34 13.07 5.08
N SER A 232 3.24 12.30 4.46
CA SER A 232 3.94 11.14 5.02
C SER A 232 5.27 11.01 4.28
N ASP A 233 6.18 10.21 4.83
CA ASP A 233 7.38 9.73 4.15
C ASP A 233 7.06 8.71 3.05
N HIS A 234 5.87 8.12 3.10
CA HIS A 234 5.28 7.33 2.03
C HIS A 234 4.33 8.17 1.18
N PHE A 235 4.27 7.84 -0.11
CA PHE A 235 3.22 8.26 -1.02
C PHE A 235 2.10 7.21 -1.02
N GLY A 236 0.86 7.67 -1.12
CA GLY A 236 -0.29 6.77 -1.21
C GLY A 236 -0.40 6.15 -2.60
N LEU A 237 -1.06 5.00 -2.68
CA LEU A 237 -1.50 4.39 -3.93
C LEU A 237 -3.03 4.41 -4.02
N PHE A 238 -3.56 4.57 -5.21
CA PHE A 238 -4.98 4.36 -5.48
C PHE A 238 -5.19 3.75 -6.86
N ILE A 239 -6.30 3.01 -6.98
CA ILE A 239 -6.72 2.42 -8.24
C ILE A 239 -8.25 2.46 -8.31
N ASP A 240 -8.75 2.89 -9.45
CA ASP A 240 -10.18 2.83 -9.77
C ASP A 240 -10.45 1.61 -10.63
N PHE A 241 -11.43 0.81 -10.21
CA PHE A 241 -11.85 -0.38 -10.93
C PHE A 241 -13.38 -0.47 -10.99
N VAL A 242 -13.87 -1.15 -12.02
CA VAL A 242 -15.27 -1.57 -12.13
C VAL A 242 -15.37 -3.08 -12.02
N LEU A 243 -16.46 -3.57 -11.42
CA LEU A 243 -16.76 -4.99 -11.43
C LEU A 243 -17.06 -5.46 -12.86
N GLU A 244 -16.67 -6.70 -13.15
CA GLU A 244 -17.06 -7.40 -14.36
C GLU A 244 -18.59 -7.50 -14.43
N LYS A 245 -19.18 -7.00 -15.52
CA LYS A 245 -20.61 -7.20 -15.78
C LYS A 245 -20.79 -8.58 -16.39
N THR A 246 -21.76 -9.33 -15.91
CA THR A 246 -22.17 -10.64 -16.47
C THR A 246 -22.76 -10.58 -17.89
N ASP A 247 -22.81 -9.41 -18.53
CA ASP A 247 -23.41 -9.24 -19.86
C ASP A 247 -22.34 -9.17 -20.96
N ASN A 248 -22.39 -10.14 -21.89
CA ASN A 248 -21.47 -10.47 -22.99
C ASN A 248 -21.22 -9.38 -24.06
N ASN A 249 -21.05 -8.11 -23.70
CA ASN A 249 -20.65 -7.08 -24.66
C ASN A 249 -19.12 -7.00 -24.77
N GLU A 250 -18.58 -7.83 -25.67
CA GLU A 250 -17.15 -7.97 -26.03
C GLU A 250 -16.45 -6.66 -26.47
N GLN A 251 -17.19 -5.55 -26.66
CA GLN A 251 -16.66 -4.31 -27.20
C GLN A 251 -16.09 -3.32 -26.18
N SER A 252 -16.17 -3.61 -24.87
CA SER A 252 -15.57 -2.76 -23.82
C SER A 252 -14.19 -3.25 -23.32
N GLU A 253 -13.74 -4.44 -23.73
CA GLU A 253 -12.52 -5.06 -23.18
C GLU A 253 -11.22 -4.40 -23.66
N THR A 254 -11.25 -3.59 -24.72
CA THR A 254 -10.03 -3.11 -25.36
C THR A 254 -9.32 -1.97 -24.61
N THR A 255 -9.96 -1.35 -23.62
CA THR A 255 -9.41 -0.18 -22.89
C THR A 255 -9.21 -0.38 -21.39
N MET A 256 -9.68 -1.48 -20.81
CA MET A 256 -9.55 -1.72 -19.36
C MET A 256 -8.58 -2.86 -19.07
N MET A 257 -7.95 -2.82 -17.90
CA MET A 257 -7.00 -3.86 -17.48
C MET A 257 -7.68 -4.86 -16.55
N SER A 258 -7.74 -6.12 -16.94
CA SER A 258 -8.29 -7.16 -16.07
C SER A 258 -7.48 -7.31 -14.78
N LEU A 259 -8.18 -7.44 -13.66
CA LEU A 259 -7.62 -7.74 -12.34
C LEU A 259 -7.91 -9.19 -11.91
N SER A 260 -8.45 -10.02 -12.81
CA SER A 260 -8.78 -11.42 -12.50
C SER A 260 -7.63 -12.39 -12.80
N LYS A 261 -6.75 -12.03 -13.73
CA LYS A 261 -5.55 -12.80 -14.09
C LYS A 261 -4.35 -11.89 -14.32
N PRO A 262 -3.14 -12.34 -14.00
CA PRO A 262 -1.94 -11.56 -14.29
C PRO A 262 -1.79 -11.32 -15.79
N ASP A 263 -1.39 -10.11 -16.16
CA ASP A 263 -0.94 -9.79 -17.51
C ASP A 263 0.42 -10.47 -17.74
N PRO A 264 0.63 -11.18 -18.85
CA PRO A 264 1.86 -11.94 -19.07
C PRO A 264 3.14 -11.10 -19.00
N SER A 265 3.09 -9.86 -19.50
CA SER A 265 4.24 -8.96 -19.53
C SER A 265 4.54 -8.42 -18.13
N ALA A 266 3.51 -8.11 -17.35
CA ALA A 266 3.68 -7.77 -15.94
C ALA A 266 4.23 -8.94 -15.12
N GLU A 267 3.71 -10.15 -15.35
CA GLU A 267 4.14 -11.36 -14.67
C GLU A 267 5.59 -11.72 -15.01
N GLU A 268 6.02 -11.55 -16.27
CA GLU A 268 7.40 -11.76 -16.69
C GLU A 268 8.37 -10.88 -15.91
N ILE A 269 8.04 -9.59 -15.71
CA ILE A 269 8.86 -8.67 -14.90
C ILE A 269 8.94 -9.13 -13.45
N LEU A 270 7.81 -9.50 -12.83
CA LEU A 270 7.80 -10.00 -11.45
C LEU A 270 8.60 -11.31 -11.30
N ARG A 271 8.48 -12.23 -12.27
CA ARG A 271 9.26 -13.49 -12.30
C ARG A 271 10.75 -13.24 -12.50
N HIS A 272 11.11 -12.28 -13.35
CA HIS A 272 12.50 -11.87 -13.54
C HIS A 272 13.07 -11.32 -12.22
N ASN A 273 12.33 -10.44 -11.55
CA ASN A 273 12.72 -9.90 -10.24
C ASN A 273 12.89 -11.02 -9.20
N ALA A 274 11.93 -11.95 -9.12
CA ALA A 274 11.96 -13.12 -8.24
C ALA A 274 13.19 -14.03 -8.46
N GLN A 275 13.59 -14.25 -9.72
CA GLN A 275 14.71 -15.14 -10.07
C GLN A 275 16.09 -14.51 -9.84
N ASN A 276 16.20 -13.18 -9.88
CA ASN A 276 17.47 -12.46 -9.72
C ASN A 276 17.93 -12.31 -8.25
N ASN A 277 17.84 -13.40 -7.47
CA ASN A 277 18.19 -13.42 -6.04
C ASN A 277 19.67 -13.08 -5.74
N ASN A 278 20.56 -13.21 -6.75
CA ASN A 278 21.97 -12.86 -6.62
C ASN A 278 22.22 -11.35 -6.59
N ASP A 279 21.30 -10.56 -7.14
CA ASP A 279 21.31 -9.11 -6.99
C ASP A 279 20.52 -8.77 -5.73
N GLN A 280 21.19 -8.82 -4.56
CA GLN A 280 20.71 -8.11 -3.34
C GLN A 280 20.64 -6.59 -3.53
N ARG A 281 20.66 -6.11 -4.79
CA ARG A 281 20.62 -4.72 -5.19
C ARG A 281 19.45 -4.09 -4.45
N PRO A 282 19.72 -3.21 -3.48
CA PRO A 282 18.69 -2.29 -3.07
C PRO A 282 18.21 -1.58 -4.34
N TYR A 283 16.93 -1.24 -4.37
CA TYR A 283 16.53 -0.13 -5.18
C TYR A 283 17.51 1.04 -4.98
N ARG A 284 18.06 1.53 -6.11
CA ARG A 284 19.36 2.20 -6.26
C ARG A 284 19.88 3.00 -5.04
N LEU A 285 21.08 2.67 -4.56
CA LEU A 285 21.89 3.52 -3.68
C LEU A 285 23.02 4.16 -4.52
N GLY A 286 23.01 5.49 -4.66
CA GLY A 286 24.11 6.22 -5.31
C GLY A 286 25.12 6.75 -4.29
N LEU A 287 26.30 6.15 -4.16
CA LEU A 287 27.34 6.55 -3.18
C LEU A 287 27.66 8.05 -3.21
N ILE A 288 27.81 8.63 -4.41
CA ILE A 288 28.08 10.07 -4.62
C ILE A 288 26.93 10.94 -4.09
N ARG A 289 25.69 10.43 -4.13
CA ARG A 289 24.49 11.17 -3.72
C ARG A 289 24.33 11.17 -2.21
N THR A 290 24.65 10.07 -1.53
CA THR A 290 24.67 10.01 -0.07
C THR A 290 25.58 11.08 0.52
N THR A 291 26.79 11.25 -0.03
CA THR A 291 27.72 12.29 0.41
C THR A 291 27.14 13.70 0.22
N LYS A 292 26.54 13.99 -0.94
CA LYS A 292 25.89 15.30 -1.19
C LYS A 292 24.73 15.56 -0.22
N ALA A 293 23.89 14.57 0.01
CA ALA A 293 22.74 14.69 0.91
C ALA A 293 23.18 14.94 2.36
N LEU A 294 24.23 14.26 2.82
CA LEU A 294 24.79 14.48 4.16
C LEU A 294 25.34 15.90 4.31
N THR A 295 26.12 16.38 3.33
CA THR A 295 26.67 17.75 3.36
C THR A 295 25.56 18.80 3.41
N SER A 296 24.53 18.68 2.56
CA SER A 296 23.38 19.59 2.58
C SER A 296 22.63 19.57 3.91
N HIS A 297 22.51 18.40 4.55
CA HIS A 297 21.85 18.27 5.84
C HIS A 297 22.66 18.93 6.97
N VAL A 298 23.98 18.78 6.98
CA VAL A 298 24.87 19.47 7.94
C VAL A 298 24.73 21.00 7.82
N PHE A 299 24.68 21.53 6.60
CA PHE A 299 24.44 22.96 6.39
C PHE A 299 23.06 23.41 6.87
N TRP A 300 22.03 22.60 6.63
CA TRP A 300 20.67 22.90 7.09
C TRP A 300 20.57 22.91 8.63
N LEU A 301 21.12 21.89 9.31
CA LEU A 301 21.20 21.86 10.77
C LEU A 301 21.98 23.07 11.32
N GLY A 302 23.08 23.45 10.65
CA GLY A 302 23.83 24.65 11.00
C GLY A 302 23.00 25.92 10.88
N ALA A 303 22.20 26.07 9.81
CA ALA A 303 21.33 27.22 9.62
C ALA A 303 20.21 27.30 10.67
N VAL A 304 19.60 26.17 11.03
CA VAL A 304 18.57 26.08 12.09
C VAL A 304 19.17 26.42 13.45
N ALA A 305 20.34 25.87 13.78
CA ALA A 305 21.03 26.15 15.04
C ALA A 305 21.42 27.64 15.19
N LEU A 306 21.62 28.34 14.07
CA LEU A 306 21.92 29.77 14.04
C LEU A 306 20.67 30.68 13.96
N GLY A 307 19.46 30.11 13.95
CA GLY A 307 18.21 30.87 13.85
C GLY A 307 18.03 31.58 12.50
N LEU A 308 18.70 31.10 11.45
CA LEU A 308 18.63 31.66 10.10
C LEU A 308 17.47 31.07 9.27
N LYS A 309 16.76 30.09 9.83
CA LYS A 309 15.58 29.41 9.26
C LYS A 309 14.57 29.11 10.34
#